data_AF-A0A927YHW5-F1
#
_entry.id   AF-A0A927YHW5-F1
#
_cell.length_a   1.000
_cell.length_b   1.000
_cell.length_c   1.000
_cell.angle_alpha   90.00
_cell.angle_beta   90.00
_cell.angle_gamma   90.00
#
_symmetry.space_group_name_H-M   'P 1'
#
loop_
_entity.id
_entity.type
_entity.pdbx_description
1 polymer ?
#
loop_
_entity_poly.entity_id
_entity_poly.type
_entity_poly.pdbx_seq_one_letter_code
_entity_poly.pdbx_strand_id
1 'polypeptide(L)'
;MRKRTHQIKIWMNDEEYALLLDKMQRSGQTRQNVMISALKEATITTEEEISELKRSNSLMADLLKQLRGMPTNINQVAHMANATGQIASINELSKMTNQISNLRREGEVIWQLIRQSISQRKHMQP
;
A
#
# COMPACT_ATOMS: atom_id res chain seq x y z
N MET A 1 -44.29 -13.25 0.25
CA MET A 1 -43.56 -11.98 -0.02
C MET A 1 -42.35 -12.28 -0.91
N ARG A 2 -42.13 -11.56 -2.01
CA ARG A 2 -41.05 -11.84 -2.99
C ARG A 2 -39.70 -11.40 -2.42
N LYS A 3 -38.69 -12.29 -2.39
CA LYS A 3 -37.37 -12.02 -1.79
C LYS A 3 -36.44 -11.12 -2.63
N ARG A 4 -36.68 -10.99 -3.95
CA ARG A 4 -35.86 -10.19 -4.88
C ARG A 4 -36.75 -9.28 -5.72
N THR A 5 -36.66 -7.97 -5.50
CA THR A 5 -37.58 -6.95 -6.03
C THR A 5 -36.99 -6.09 -7.15
N HIS A 6 -35.67 -5.97 -7.25
CA HIS A 6 -34.98 -5.15 -8.25
C HIS A 6 -34.45 -6.00 -9.41
N GLN A 7 -34.55 -5.49 -10.64
CA GLN A 7 -33.97 -6.10 -11.85
C GLN A 7 -32.89 -5.19 -12.42
N ILE A 8 -31.73 -5.77 -12.72
CA ILE A 8 -30.60 -5.08 -13.35
C ILE A 8 -30.36 -5.76 -14.71
N LYS A 9 -30.19 -4.97 -15.78
CA LYS A 9 -29.75 -5.45 -17.10
C LYS A 9 -28.32 -4.98 -17.31
N ILE A 10 -27.44 -5.91 -17.71
CA ILE A 10 -26.01 -5.66 -17.89
C ILE A 10 -25.66 -6.08 -19.31
N TRP A 11 -25.02 -5.18 -20.05
CA TRP A 11 -24.47 -5.45 -21.37
C TRP A 11 -23.06 -6.05 -21.19
N MET A 12 -22.74 -7.07 -21.97
CA MET A 12 -21.47 -7.77 -21.94
C MET A 12 -20.94 -7.90 -23.36
N ASN A 13 -19.63 -7.82 -23.53
CA ASN A 13 -18.98 -8.28 -24.76
C ASN A 13 -18.85 -9.82 -24.78
N ASP A 14 -18.39 -10.38 -25.90
CA ASP A 14 -18.32 -11.83 -26.09
C ASP A 14 -17.39 -12.53 -25.07
N GLU A 15 -16.28 -11.88 -24.70
CA GLU A 15 -15.31 -12.42 -23.73
C GLU A 15 -15.88 -12.44 -22.30
N GLU A 16 -16.51 -11.35 -21.89
CA GLU A 16 -17.19 -11.21 -20.59
C GLU A 16 -18.34 -12.23 -20.45
N TYR A 17 -19.09 -12.44 -21.54
CA TYR A 17 -20.17 -13.42 -21.58
C TYR A 17 -19.64 -14.85 -21.50
N ALA A 18 -18.57 -15.18 -22.22
CA ALA A 18 -17.91 -16.47 -22.15
C ALA A 18 -17.38 -16.77 -20.73
N LEU A 19 -16.79 -15.77 -20.06
CA LEU A 19 -16.32 -15.90 -18.69
C LEU A 19 -17.46 -16.19 -17.70
N LEU A 20 -18.62 -15.54 -17.87
CA LEU A 20 -19.79 -15.83 -17.05
C LEU A 20 -20.28 -17.27 -17.24
N LEU A 21 -20.30 -17.76 -18.49
CA LEU A 21 -20.71 -19.13 -18.81
C LEU A 21 -19.75 -20.16 -18.19
N ASP A 22 -18.43 -19.95 -18.28
CA ASP A 22 -17.43 -20.82 -17.64
C ASP A 22 -17.65 -20.88 -16.12
N LYS A 23 -17.81 -19.71 -15.48
CA LYS A 23 -18.05 -19.64 -14.03
C LYS A 23 -19.33 -20.33 -13.61
N MET A 24 -20.39 -20.27 -14.41
CA MET A 24 -21.61 -21.03 -14.17
C MET A 24 -21.40 -22.53 -14.28
N GLN A 25 -20.72 -22.97 -15.35
CA GLN A 25 -20.45 -24.39 -15.58
C GLN A 25 -19.61 -24.99 -14.46
N ARG A 26 -18.59 -24.27 -14.00
CA ARG A 26 -17.68 -24.72 -12.93
C ARG A 26 -18.33 -24.70 -11.54
N SER A 27 -19.22 -23.74 -11.28
CA SER A 27 -19.88 -23.61 -9.97
C SER A 27 -21.19 -24.39 -9.85
N GLY A 28 -21.79 -24.80 -10.97
CA GLY A 28 -23.13 -25.40 -11.00
C GLY A 28 -24.24 -24.42 -10.57
N GLN A 29 -23.94 -23.12 -10.46
CA GLN A 29 -24.87 -22.11 -9.98
C GLN A 29 -25.60 -21.40 -11.13
N THR A 30 -26.77 -20.83 -10.82
CA THR A 30 -27.51 -20.00 -11.77
C THR A 30 -26.78 -18.67 -12.04
N ARG A 31 -26.99 -18.07 -13.21
CA ARG A 31 -26.50 -16.72 -13.58
C ARG A 31 -26.64 -15.72 -12.44
N GLN A 32 -27.83 -15.70 -11.83
CA GLN A 32 -28.14 -14.77 -10.76
C GLN A 32 -27.31 -15.03 -9.50
N ASN A 33 -27.08 -16.29 -9.13
CA ASN A 33 -26.28 -16.59 -7.94
C ASN A 33 -24.79 -16.34 -8.18
N VAL A 34 -24.25 -16.72 -9.35
CA VAL A 34 -22.85 -16.39 -9.70
C VAL A 34 -22.62 -14.89 -9.64
N MET A 35 -23.55 -14.10 -10.18
CA MET A 35 -23.43 -12.65 -10.20
C MET A 35 -23.61 -12.01 -8.82
N ILE A 36 -24.56 -12.50 -8.01
CA ILE A 36 -24.73 -12.00 -6.63
C ILE A 36 -23.54 -12.39 -5.75
N SER A 37 -23.01 -13.61 -5.88
CA SER A 37 -21.82 -14.04 -5.13
C SER A 37 -20.60 -13.22 -5.54
N ALA A 38 -20.39 -12.99 -6.84
CA ALA A 38 -19.34 -12.11 -7.32
C ALA A 38 -19.48 -10.69 -6.79
N LEU A 39 -20.69 -10.13 -6.73
CA LEU A 39 -20.94 -8.81 -6.14
C LEU A 39 -20.74 -8.76 -4.62
N LYS A 40 -21.01 -9.86 -3.91
CA LYS A 40 -20.76 -9.96 -2.47
C LYS A 40 -19.28 -10.07 -2.13
N GLU A 41 -18.52 -10.77 -2.96
CA GLU A 41 -17.08 -10.98 -2.78
C GLU A 41 -16.23 -9.87 -3.43
N ALA A 42 -16.82 -9.08 -4.32
CA ALA A 42 -16.14 -7.96 -4.96
C ALA A 42 -15.75 -6.92 -3.91
N THR A 43 -14.47 -6.89 -3.58
CA THR A 43 -13.87 -5.80 -2.79
C THR A 43 -13.71 -4.60 -3.72
N ILE A 44 -14.69 -3.69 -3.72
CA ILE A 44 -14.62 -2.44 -4.48
C ILE A 44 -13.63 -1.53 -3.76
N THR A 45 -12.36 -1.59 -4.15
CA THR A 45 -11.36 -0.62 -3.69
C THR A 45 -11.66 0.71 -4.37
N THR A 46 -11.87 1.77 -3.59
CA THR A 46 -12.16 3.09 -4.14
C THR A 46 -10.91 3.70 -4.80
N GLU A 47 -11.12 4.62 -5.75
CA GLU A 47 -10.01 5.35 -6.37
C GLU A 47 -9.23 6.19 -5.34
N GLU A 48 -9.91 6.64 -4.29
CA GLU A 48 -9.32 7.32 -3.14
C GLU A 48 -8.36 6.39 -2.37
N GLU A 49 -8.78 5.17 -2.04
CA GLU A 49 -7.91 4.18 -1.38
C GLU A 49 -6.68 3.81 -2.22
N ILE A 50 -6.85 3.68 -3.54
CA ILE A 50 -5.72 3.41 -4.45
C ILE A 50 -4.74 4.60 -4.45
N SER A 51 -5.26 5.82 -4.41
CA SER A 51 -4.45 7.04 -4.39
C SER A 51 -3.68 7.20 -3.07
N GLU A 52 -4.31 6.89 -1.94
CA GLU A 52 -3.66 6.87 -0.63
C GLU A 52 -2.55 5.81 -0.54
N LEU A 53 -2.80 4.60 -1.07
CA LEU A 53 -1.79 3.55 -1.13
C LEU A 53 -0.59 3.96 -1.98
N LYS A 54 -0.84 4.57 -3.16
CA LYS A 54 0.24 5.09 -4.02
C LYS A 54 1.04 6.19 -3.31
N ARG A 55 0.38 7.10 -2.59
CA ARG A 55 1.04 8.15 -1.81
C ARG A 55 1.91 7.56 -0.71
N SER A 56 1.37 6.62 0.08
CA SER A 56 2.10 5.96 1.16
C SER A 56 3.32 5.19 0.63
N ASN A 57 3.17 4.48 -0.49
CA ASN A 57 4.26 3.78 -1.15
C ASN A 57 5.36 4.73 -1.65
N SER A 58 4.99 5.87 -2.22
CA SER A 58 5.95 6.89 -2.67
C SER A 58 6.77 7.44 -1.51
N LEU A 59 6.11 7.80 -0.40
CA LEU A 59 6.80 8.28 0.80
C LEU A 59 7.75 7.22 1.37
N MET A 60 7.35 5.94 1.32
CA MET A 60 8.20 4.85 1.81
C MET A 60 9.42 4.63 0.93
N ALA A 61 9.29 4.79 -0.38
CA ALA A 61 10.41 4.73 -1.32
C ALA A 61 11.45 5.83 -1.06
N ASP A 62 11.01 7.06 -0.78
CA ASP A 62 11.90 8.17 -0.45
C ASP A 62 12.65 7.92 0.87
N LEU A 63 11.97 7.37 1.86
CA LEU A 63 12.56 7.02 3.15
C LEU A 63 13.61 5.92 3.02
N LEU A 64 13.32 4.89 2.24
CA LEU A 64 14.28 3.81 1.93
C LEU A 64 15.50 4.34 1.18
N LYS A 65 15.32 5.30 0.26
CA LYS A 65 16.42 5.95 -0.45
C LYS A 65 17.34 6.68 0.52
N GLN A 66 16.78 7.43 1.47
CA GLN A 66 17.57 8.13 2.49
C GLN A 66 18.30 7.17 3.43
N LEU A 67 17.62 6.11 3.90
CA LEU A 67 18.24 5.05 4.73
C LEU A 67 19.43 4.38 4.02
N ARG A 68 19.32 4.11 2.71
CA ARG A 68 20.44 3.55 1.92
C ARG A 68 21.63 4.49 1.81
N GLY A 69 21.41 5.81 1.89
CA GLY A 69 22.49 6.80 1.87
C GLY A 69 23.24 6.95 3.20
N MET A 70 22.62 6.55 4.32
CA MET A 70 23.21 6.73 5.66
C MET A 70 24.52 5.96 5.89
N PRO A 71 24.63 4.66 5.54
CA PRO A 71 25.89 3.92 5.68
C PRO A 71 27.05 4.56 4.92
N THR A 72 26.79 5.09 3.72
CA THR A 72 27.81 5.79 2.91
C THR A 72 28.30 7.04 3.63
N ASN A 73 27.40 7.84 4.20
CA ASN A 73 27.78 9.03 4.98
C ASN A 73 28.59 8.65 6.23
N ILE A 74 28.19 7.58 6.93
CA ILE A 74 28.93 7.06 8.11
C ILE A 74 30.33 6.60 7.70
N ASN A 75 30.46 5.88 6.59
CA ASN A 75 31.75 5.43 6.07
C ASN A 75 32.64 6.61 5.66
N GLN A 76 32.08 7.67 5.09
CA GLN A 76 32.84 8.88 4.76
C GLN A 76 33.39 9.56 6.02
N VAL A 77 32.59 9.68 7.08
CA VAL A 77 33.02 10.21 8.37
C VAL A 77 34.13 9.34 8.99
N ALA A 78 33.98 8.02 8.94
CA ALA A 78 35.00 7.09 9.45
C ALA A 78 36.31 7.18 8.65
N HIS A 79 36.26 7.27 7.32
CA HIS A 79 37.44 7.44 6.49
C HIS A 79 38.15 8.77 6.76
N MET A 80 37.40 9.87 6.89
CA MET A 80 37.96 11.18 7.21
C MET A 80 38.68 11.16 8.56
N ALA A 81 38.07 10.54 9.57
CA ALA A 81 38.65 10.41 10.90
C ALA A 81 39.93 9.56 10.90
N ASN A 82 39.92 8.44 10.17
CA ASN A 82 41.10 7.57 10.04
C ASN A 82 42.26 8.23 9.28
N ALA A 83 41.96 9.06 8.27
CA ALA A 83 42.98 9.72 7.45
C ALA A 83 43.61 10.94 8.15
N THR A 84 42.85 11.68 8.96
CA THR A 84 43.29 12.94 9.56
C THR A 84 43.62 12.84 11.06
N GLY A 85 43.21 11.75 11.72
CA GLY A 85 43.26 11.62 13.19
C GLY A 85 42.28 12.53 13.93
N GLN A 86 41.46 13.31 13.21
CA GLN A 86 40.45 14.21 13.77
C GLN A 86 39.08 13.54 13.74
N ILE A 87 38.46 13.38 14.91
CA ILE A 87 37.07 12.91 14.99
C ILE A 87 36.15 13.99 14.42
N ALA A 88 35.12 13.58 13.68
CA ALA A 88 34.11 14.50 13.15
C ALA A 88 33.60 15.45 14.24
N SER A 89 33.42 16.71 13.87
CA SER A 89 33.01 17.74 14.82
C SER A 89 31.65 17.41 15.44
N ILE A 90 31.41 17.87 16.67
CA ILE A 90 30.11 17.73 17.34
C ILE A 90 28.96 18.22 16.45
N ASN A 91 29.22 19.24 15.61
CA ASN A 91 28.24 19.76 14.66
C ASN A 91 27.88 18.77 13.55
N GLU A 92 28.85 18.03 13.01
CA GLU A 92 28.63 17.00 11.98
C GLU A 92 27.88 15.79 12.56
N LEU A 93 28.27 15.35 13.75
CA LEU A 93 27.58 14.27 14.47
C LEU A 93 26.15 14.67 14.87
N SER A 94 25.95 15.91 15.28
CA SER A 94 24.62 16.47 15.58
C SER A 94 23.76 16.55 14.32
N LYS A 95 24.34 16.92 13.18
CA LYS A 95 23.64 16.95 11.89
C LYS A 95 23.20 15.56 11.46
N MET A 96 24.07 14.55 11.59
CA MET A 96 23.69 13.14 11.34
C MET A 96 22.60 12.66 12.29
N THR A 97 22.70 12.98 13.58
CA THR A 97 21.70 12.60 14.59
C THR A 97 20.33 13.22 14.28
N ASN A 98 20.31 14.47 13.83
CA ASN A 98 19.09 15.15 13.40
C ASN A 98 18.49 14.51 12.14
N GLN A 99 19.31 14.10 11.18
CA GLN A 99 18.86 13.37 9.98
C GLN A 99 18.23 12.01 10.35
N ILE A 100 18.85 11.26 11.27
CA ILE A 100 18.32 9.99 11.78
C ILE A 100 16.98 10.21 12.50
N SER A 101 16.89 11.24 13.34
CA SER A 101 15.66 11.58 14.06
C SER A 101 14.51 11.96 13.11
N ASN A 102 14.81 12.76 12.08
CA ASN A 102 13.83 13.14 11.05
C ASN A 102 13.34 11.92 10.27
N LEU A 103 14.24 11.04 9.83
CA LEU A 103 13.86 9.81 9.15
C LEU A 103 13.00 8.90 10.01
N ARG A 104 13.32 8.75 11.29
CA ARG A 104 12.48 8.00 12.22
C ARG A 104 11.08 8.61 12.31
N ARG A 105 10.96 9.95 12.38
CA ARG A 105 9.66 10.64 12.45
C ARG A 105 8.85 10.46 11.17
N GLU A 106 9.48 10.59 10.00
CA GLU A 106 8.84 10.33 8.71
C GLU A 106 8.37 8.85 8.62
N GLY A 107 9.18 7.92 9.12
CA GLY A 107 8.86 6.49 9.12
C GLY A 107 7.65 6.17 10.00
N GLU A 108 7.54 6.82 11.16
CA GLU A 108 6.39 6.70 12.05
C GLU A 108 5.10 7.20 11.37
N VAL A 109 5.16 8.31 10.63
CA VAL A 109 4.00 8.82 9.87
C VAL A 109 3.52 7.79 8.85
N ILE A 110 4.44 7.20 8.08
CA ILE A 110 4.09 6.17 7.09
C ILE A 110 3.51 4.94 7.78
N TRP A 111 4.12 4.49 8.88
CA TRP A 111 3.65 3.36 9.66
C TRP A 111 2.20 3.58 10.16
N GLN A 112 1.90 4.76 10.70
CA GLN A 112 0.55 5.10 11.14
C GLN A 112 -0.46 5.11 9.98
N LEU A 113 -0.09 5.65 8.83
CA LEU A 113 -0.94 5.65 7.63
C LEU A 113 -1.24 4.22 7.15
N ILE A 114 -0.21 3.37 7.03
CA ILE A 114 -0.39 1.96 6.65
C ILE A 114 -1.30 1.24 7.65
N ARG A 115 -1.10 1.49 8.96
CA ARG A 115 -1.93 0.90 10.02
C ARG A 115 -3.39 1.34 9.93
N GLN A 116 -3.64 2.62 9.64
CA GLN A 116 -5.00 3.15 9.43
C GLN A 116 -5.67 2.51 8.21
N SER A 117 -4.98 2.44 7.07
CA SER A 117 -5.52 1.82 5.85
C SER A 117 -5.83 0.33 6.04
N ILE A 118 -4.98 -0.43 6.74
CA ILE A 118 -5.25 -1.83 7.09
C ILE A 118 -6.47 -1.95 8.02
N SER A 119 -6.58 -1.06 9.01
CA SER A 119 -7.72 -1.04 9.93
C SER A 119 -9.03 -0.73 9.20
N GLN A 120 -9.07 0.31 8.37
CA GLN A 120 -10.24 0.66 7.57
C GLN A 120 -10.69 -0.51 6.67
N ARG A 121 -9.74 -1.20 6.03
CA ARG A 121 -10.02 -2.40 5.23
C ARG A 121 -10.63 -3.54 6.04
N LYS A 122 -10.19 -3.76 7.29
CA LYS A 122 -10.82 -4.76 8.18
C LYS A 122 -12.27 -4.41 8.54
N HIS A 123 -12.62 -3.13 8.60
CA HIS A 123 -13.98 -2.69 8.90
C HIS A 123 -14.89 -2.71 7.65
N MET A 124 -14.31 -2.70 6.45
CA MET A 124 -15.02 -2.85 5.17
C MET A 124 -15.19 -4.31 4.73
N GLN A 125 -14.56 -5.27 5.40
CA GLN A 125 -14.82 -6.70 5.19
C GLN A 125 -16.03 -7.14 6.05
N PRO A 126 -17.11 -7.65 5.45
CA PRO A 126 -18.26 -8.21 6.18
C PRO A 126 -17.95 -9.56 6.84
#